data_AF-K0IL20-F1
#
_entry.id   AF-K0IL20-F1
#
_cell.length_a   1.000
_cell.length_b   1.000
_cell.length_c   1.000
_cell.angle_alpha   90.00
_cell.angle_beta   90.00
_cell.angle_gamma   90.00
#
_symmetry.space_group_name_H-M   'P 1'
#
loop_
_entity.id
_entity.type
_entity.pdbx_description
1 polymer ?
#
loop_
_entity_poly.entity_id
_entity_poly.type
_entity_poly.pdbx_seq_one_letter_code
_entity_poly.pdbx_strand_id
1 'polypeptide(L)'
;MAKRQFTIDTGKEQIPVEGQVHRNVAVKYLMKRRRSLLMTKNPEKVEKLWTELPKKIKIIGKQLTREYKVNWERVGTQDYEGSRFVFTLDDLGEKTTKK
;
A
#
# COMPACT_ATOMS: atom_id res chain seq x y z
N MET A 1 10.91 15.97 11.82
CA MET A 1 11.24 14.54 11.64
C MET A 1 11.96 14.33 10.31
N ALA A 2 13.18 13.78 10.34
CA ALA A 2 13.97 13.51 9.13
C ALA A 2 13.38 12.36 8.29
N LYS A 3 13.59 12.41 6.97
CA LYS A 3 13.27 11.29 6.08
C LYS A 3 14.24 10.13 6.34
N ARG A 4 13.72 8.91 6.31
CA ARG A 4 14.43 7.65 6.48
C ARG A 4 14.23 6.80 5.23
N GLN A 5 15.21 5.98 4.91
CA GLN A 5 15.12 5.02 3.82
C GLN A 5 14.33 3.77 4.26
N PHE A 6 13.40 3.35 3.41
CA PHE A 6 12.59 2.15 3.56
C PHE A 6 12.61 1.36 2.26
N THR A 7 12.28 0.08 2.35
CA THR A 7 11.97 -0.74 1.18
C THR A 7 10.53 -1.23 1.31
N ILE A 8 9.72 -0.97 0.29
CA ILE A 8 8.38 -1.53 0.17
C ILE A 8 8.50 -2.88 -0.53
N ASP A 9 8.09 -3.95 0.14
CA ASP A 9 7.98 -5.28 -0.43
C ASP A 9 6.50 -5.64 -0.59
N THR A 10 6.09 -5.90 -1.82
CA THR A 10 4.71 -6.27 -2.18
C THR A 10 4.55 -7.78 -2.45
N GLY A 11 5.63 -8.56 -2.27
CA GLY A 11 5.74 -9.96 -2.66
C GLY A 11 6.09 -10.17 -4.15
N LYS A 12 5.78 -9.20 -5.02
CA LYS A 12 6.14 -9.23 -6.44
C LYS A 12 7.36 -8.37 -6.76
N GLU A 13 7.51 -7.26 -6.06
CA GLU A 13 8.56 -6.27 -6.28
C GLU A 13 9.01 -5.65 -4.95
N GLN A 14 10.26 -5.21 -4.93
CA GLN A 14 10.87 -4.43 -3.85
C GLN A 14 11.23 -3.03 -4.35
N ILE A 15 10.74 -2.00 -3.66
CA ILE A 15 10.88 -0.60 -4.09
C ILE A 15 11.57 0.21 -2.98
N PRO A 16 12.78 0.75 -3.19
CA PRO A 16 13.41 1.65 -2.26
C PRO A 16 12.72 3.02 -2.27
N VAL A 17 12.39 3.55 -1.10
CA VAL A 17 11.67 4.82 -0.95
C VAL A 17 12.14 5.58 0.29
N GLU A 18 11.97 6.90 0.26
CA GLU A 18 12.14 7.74 1.43
C GLU A 18 10.79 8.07 2.09
N GLY A 19 10.76 8.04 3.42
CA GLY A 19 9.58 8.45 4.17
C GLY A 19 9.89 8.72 5.63
N GLN A 20 8.88 9.08 6.42
CA GLN A 20 9.07 9.32 7.84
C GLN A 20 8.69 8.10 8.68
N VAL A 21 7.49 7.54 8.46
CA VAL A 21 6.91 6.45 9.25
C VAL A 21 6.45 5.33 8.32
N HIS A 22 6.58 4.07 8.74
CA HIS A 22 6.21 2.89 7.95
C HIS A 22 4.79 2.96 7.38
N ARG A 23 3.81 3.34 8.21
CA ARG A 23 2.41 3.47 7.79
C ARG A 23 2.23 4.54 6.72
N ASN A 24 2.90 5.68 6.84
CA ASN A 24 2.81 6.76 5.84
C ASN A 24 3.41 6.32 4.50
N VAL A 25 4.50 5.55 4.52
CA VAL A 25 5.10 4.97 3.31
C VAL A 25 4.13 4.01 2.63
N ALA A 26 3.53 3.10 3.41
CA ALA A 26 2.50 2.18 2.94
C ALA A 26 1.31 2.92 2.30
N VAL A 27 0.70 3.87 3.03
CA VAL A 27 -0.44 4.66 2.55
C VAL A 27 -0.10 5.42 1.28
N LYS A 28 1.06 6.07 1.22
CA LYS A 28 1.48 6.86 0.04
C LYS A 28 1.61 5.99 -1.20
N TYR A 29 2.15 4.78 -1.05
CA TYR A 29 2.26 3.82 -2.13
C TYR A 29 0.88 3.32 -2.61
N LEU A 30 0.00 2.95 -1.69
CA LEU A 30 -1.36 2.49 -2.02
C LEU A 30 -2.21 3.60 -2.65
N MET A 31 -2.08 4.84 -2.17
CA MET A 31 -2.74 6.00 -2.81
C MET A 31 -2.26 6.22 -4.24
N LYS A 32 -0.98 5.95 -4.55
CA LYS A 32 -0.47 6.01 -5.93
C LYS A 32 -1.13 4.93 -6.81
N ARG A 33 -1.26 3.69 -6.31
CA ARG A 33 -1.94 2.60 -7.00
C ARG A 33 -3.44 2.90 -7.23
N ARG A 34 -4.12 3.42 -6.21
CA ARG A 34 -5.51 3.91 -6.31
C ARG A 34 -5.66 4.99 -7.39
N ARG A 35 -4.75 5.97 -7.43
CA ARG A 35 -4.79 7.04 -8.43
C ARG A 35 -4.65 6.49 -9.85
N SER A 36 -3.79 5.50 -10.07
CA SER A 36 -3.66 4.86 -11.39
C SER A 36 -4.97 4.21 -11.85
N LEU A 37 -5.72 3.56 -10.94
CA LEU A 37 -7.03 3.00 -11.25
C LEU A 37 -8.05 4.09 -11.61
N LEU A 38 -8.14 5.14 -10.80
CA LEU A 38 -9.09 6.24 -11.02
C LEU A 38 -8.84 6.99 -12.33
N MET A 39 -7.57 7.15 -12.71
CA MET A 39 -7.18 7.91 -13.91
C MET A 39 -7.24 7.08 -15.20
N THR A 40 -7.39 5.75 -15.10
CA THR A 40 -7.45 4.87 -16.28
C THR A 40 -8.87 4.81 -16.81
N LYS A 41 -9.07 5.26 -18.06
CA LYS A 41 -10.37 5.22 -18.75
C LYS A 41 -10.68 3.86 -19.41
N ASN A 42 -9.63 3.13 -19.83
CA ASN A 42 -9.80 1.83 -20.49
C ASN A 42 -10.23 0.76 -19.47
N PRO A 43 -11.40 0.11 -19.65
CA PRO A 43 -11.94 -0.86 -18.70
C PRO A 43 -11.07 -2.11 -18.53
N GLU A 44 -10.52 -2.67 -19.60
CA GLU A 44 -9.67 -3.87 -19.54
C GLU A 44 -8.39 -3.60 -18.72
N LYS A 45 -7.82 -2.42 -18.91
CA LYS A 45 -6.63 -1.99 -18.15
C LYS A 45 -6.96 -1.75 -16.69
N VAL A 46 -8.15 -1.25 -16.37
CA VAL A 46 -8.62 -1.10 -14.99
C VAL A 46 -8.74 -2.47 -14.31
N GLU A 47 -9.32 -3.47 -14.98
CA GLU A 47 -9.43 -4.83 -14.44
C GLU A 47 -8.06 -5.47 -14.20
N LYS A 48 -7.12 -5.29 -15.13
CA LYS A 48 -5.74 -5.75 -14.94
C LYS A 48 -5.07 -5.07 -13.74
N LEU A 49 -5.18 -3.74 -13.65
CA LEU A 49 -4.61 -3.01 -12.51
C LEU A 49 -5.25 -3.39 -11.18
N TRP A 50 -6.56 -3.69 -11.17
CA TRP A 50 -7.31 -4.09 -9.99
C TRP A 50 -6.85 -5.47 -9.48
N THR A 51 -6.71 -6.44 -10.38
CA THR A 51 -6.24 -7.79 -10.03
C THR A 51 -4.77 -7.80 -9.60
N GLU A 52 -3.96 -6.85 -10.07
CA GLU A 52 -2.56 -6.69 -9.68
C GLU A 52 -2.36 -5.98 -8.34
N LEU A 53 -3.40 -5.41 -7.73
CA LEU A 53 -3.28 -4.70 -6.47
C LEU A 53 -2.72 -5.60 -5.35
N PRO A 54 -1.78 -5.08 -4.54
CA PRO A 54 -1.22 -5.83 -3.44
C PRO A 54 -2.25 -5.96 -2.31
N LYS A 55 -2.50 -7.20 -1.86
CA LYS A 55 -3.32 -7.51 -0.68
C LYS A 55 -2.52 -7.55 0.62
N LYS A 56 -1.18 -7.60 0.50
CA LYS A 56 -0.24 -7.59 1.61
C LYS A 56 0.98 -6.77 1.22
N ILE A 57 1.46 -5.93 2.12
CA ILE A 57 2.68 -5.16 1.92
C ILE A 57 3.53 -5.19 3.18
N LYS A 58 4.84 -5.26 3.01
CA LYS A 58 5.82 -5.11 4.09
C LYS A 58 6.60 -3.84 3.86
N ILE A 59 6.77 -3.07 4.92
CA ILE A 59 7.63 -1.89 4.92
C ILE A 59 8.84 -2.24 5.76
N ILE A 60 9.96 -2.46 5.08
CA ILE A 60 11.22 -2.85 5.69
C ILE A 60 11.99 -1.57 6.01
N GLY A 61 12.17 -1.29 7.29
CA GLY A 61 13.05 -0.23 7.77
C GLY A 61 14.36 -0.79 8.30
N LYS A 62 15.28 0.11 8.68
CA LYS A 62 16.61 -0.26 9.19
C LYS A 62 16.59 -1.18 10.41
N GLN A 63 15.62 -1.01 11.32
CA GLN A 63 15.54 -1.73 12.60
C GLN A 63 14.30 -2.61 12.74
N LEU A 64 13.21 -2.22 12.08
CA LEU A 64 11.93 -2.91 12.19
C LEU A 64 11.25 -2.99 10.84
N THR A 65 10.58 -4.12 10.63
CA THR A 65 9.71 -4.36 9.49
C THR A 65 8.27 -4.38 9.99
N ARG A 66 7.41 -3.58 9.36
CA ARG A 66 5.97 -3.64 9.59
C ARG A 66 5.28 -4.29 8.43
N GLU A 67 4.35 -5.18 8.73
CA GLU A 67 3.56 -5.87 7.72
C GLU A 67 2.11 -5.42 7.82
N TYR A 68 1.50 -5.14 6.68
CA TYR A 68 0.11 -4.70 6.61
C TYR A 68 -0.68 -5.60 5.68
N LYS A 69 -1.91 -5.92 6.10
CA LYS A 69 -2.95 -6.43 5.21
C LYS A 69 -3.66 -5.25 4.58
N VAL A 70 -3.87 -5.32 3.27
CA VAL A 70 -4.58 -4.29 2.51
C VAL A 70 -5.89 -4.89 2.03
N ASN A 71 -7.01 -4.32 2.48
CA ASN A 71 -8.32 -4.71 2.00
C ASN A 71 -8.78 -3.66 1.00
N TRP A 72 -8.99 -4.07 -0.25
CA TRP A 72 -9.41 -3.20 -1.35
C TRP A 72 -10.90 -3.37 -1.63
N GLU A 73 -11.60 -2.25 -1.83
CA GLU A 73 -13.01 -2.19 -2.18
C GLU A 73 -13.21 -1.41 -3.49
N ARG A 74 -14.00 -1.94 -4.42
CA ARG A 74 -14.27 -1.26 -5.70
C ARG A 74 -15.09 0.01 -5.49
N VAL A 75 -16.05 -0.07 -4.58
CA VAL A 75 -16.85 1.04 -4.08
C VAL A 75 -16.75 0.96 -2.57
N GLY A 76 -16.27 2.02 -1.95
CA GLY A 76 -16.15 2.13 -0.52
C GLY A 76 -17.52 2.02 0.11
N THR A 77 -17.57 1.23 1.17
CA THR A 77 -18.72 1.13 2.07
C THR A 77 -18.44 1.93 3.34
N GLN A 78 -19.49 2.16 4.15
CA GLN A 78 -19.38 2.84 5.45
C GLN A 78 -18.71 4.23 5.37
N ASP A 79 -17.55 4.40 6.01
CA ASP A 79 -16.80 5.67 6.12
C ASP A 79 -16.36 6.27 4.77
N TYR A 80 -16.41 5.47 3.70
CA TYR A 80 -16.01 5.89 2.35
C TYR A 80 -17.11 5.67 1.32
N GLU A 81 -18.38 5.74 1.73
CA GLU A 81 -19.54 5.50 0.86
C GLU A 81 -19.44 6.27 -0.46
N GLY A 82 -19.66 5.56 -1.57
CA GLY A 82 -19.63 6.11 -2.93
C GLY A 82 -18.23 6.36 -3.51
N SER A 83 -17.16 6.27 -2.71
CA SER A 83 -15.79 6.44 -3.20
C SER A 83 -15.31 5.23 -3.98
N ARG A 84 -14.64 5.42 -5.11
CA ARG A 84 -14.11 4.31 -5.91
C ARG A 84 -12.72 3.86 -5.45
N PHE A 85 -12.45 2.55 -5.58
CA PHE A 85 -11.17 1.90 -5.30
C PHE A 85 -10.58 2.26 -3.94
N VAL A 86 -11.39 2.14 -2.90
CA VAL A 86 -11.01 2.44 -1.51
C VAL A 86 -10.14 1.32 -0.96
N PHE A 87 -9.30 1.63 0.03
CA PHE A 87 -8.57 0.61 0.77
C PHE A 87 -8.51 0.92 2.25
N THR A 88 -8.48 -0.14 3.05
CA THR A 88 -8.15 -0.10 4.47
C THR A 88 -6.85 -0.86 4.73
N LEU A 89 -6.20 -0.53 5.85
CA LEU A 89 -4.91 -1.07 6.25
C LEU A 89 -5.02 -1.63 7.66
N ASP A 90 -4.83 -2.94 7.79
CA ASP A 90 -4.72 -3.62 9.07
C ASP A 90 -3.24 -3.87 9.37
N ASP A 91 -2.77 -3.39 10.52
CA ASP A 91 -1.40 -3.66 10.99
C ASP A 91 -1.34 -5.12 11.48
N LEU A 92 -0.53 -5.94 10.81
CA LEU A 92 -0.31 -7.34 11.17
C LEU A 92 0.80 -7.53 12.20
N GLY A 93 1.37 -6.43 12.68
CA GLY A 93 2.38 -6.40 13.73
C GLY A 93 3.77 -6.02 13.23
N GLU A 94 4.65 -5.84 14.21
CA GLU A 94 6.04 -5.46 14.00
C GLU A 94 6.96 -6.66 14.18
N LYS A 95 7.91 -6.82 13.26
CA LYS A 95 9.03 -7.75 13.43
C LYS A 95 10.31 -6.93 13.55
N THR A 96 11.02 -7.12 14.64
CA THR A 96 12.37 -6.57 14.79
C THR A 96 13.29 -7.26 13.79
N THR A 97 13.95 -6.46 12.97
CA THR A 97 14.99 -6.95 12.07
C THR A 97 16.21 -7.21 12.94
N LYS A 98 16.29 -8.40 13.58
CA LYS A 98 17.50 -8.79 14.31
C LYS A 98 18.67 -8.77 13.32
N LYS A 99 19.63 -7.92 13.63
CA LYS A 99 20.86 -7.73 12.87
C LYS A 99 21.85 -8.83 13.21
#